data_AF-A0A431NQK8-F1
#
_entry.id   AF-A0A431NQK8-F1
#
_cell.length_a   1.000
_cell.length_b   1.000
_cell.length_c   1.000
_cell.angle_alpha   90.00
_cell.angle_beta   90.00
_cell.angle_gamma   90.00
#
_symmetry.space_group_name_H-M   'P 1'
#
loop_
_entity.id
_entity.type
_entity.pdbx_description
1 polymer ?
#
loop_
_entity_poly.entity_id
_entity_poly.type
_entity_poly.pdbx_seq_one_letter_code
_entity_poly.pdbx_strand_id
1 'polypeptide(L)'
;MRFSLTAPFAAAFVGSMFVLVAPAAAQRLQYCAPETGYCEVPYPTTVVYGVPGAQTSRRAGPDGIPCNNRVFGDPAPGAKKACWFVRRGYDGYDGYDRPRRRYY
;
A
#
# COMPACT_ATOMS: atom_id res chain seq x y z
N MET A 1 64.31 -6.26 24.75
CA MET A 1 63.31 -5.44 24.04
C MET A 1 61.92 -5.90 24.48
N ARG A 2 61.19 -4.99 25.17
CA ARG A 2 59.74 -4.80 25.27
C ARG A 2 58.83 -6.03 25.55
N PHE A 3 58.32 -6.05 26.80
CA PHE A 3 57.12 -6.76 27.25
C PHE A 3 55.90 -6.42 26.38
N SER A 4 55.02 -7.39 26.11
CA SER A 4 53.62 -7.11 25.79
C SER A 4 52.71 -8.21 26.35
N LEU A 5 52.19 -7.94 27.55
CA LEU A 5 50.96 -8.52 28.08
C LEU A 5 49.80 -7.82 27.37
N THR A 6 48.87 -8.56 26.77
CA THR A 6 47.53 -8.00 26.47
C THR A 6 46.47 -8.93 27.03
N ALA A 7 45.86 -8.44 28.11
CA ALA A 7 44.68 -8.97 28.75
C ALA A 7 43.43 -8.79 27.87
N PRO A 8 42.38 -9.59 28.06
CA PRO A 8 41.13 -9.45 27.32
C PRO A 8 40.35 -8.26 27.89
N PHE A 9 40.19 -7.19 27.09
CA PHE A 9 39.32 -6.09 27.44
C PHE A 9 38.08 -6.09 26.56
N ALA A 10 36.95 -6.28 27.23
CA ALA A 10 35.61 -6.19 26.71
C ALA A 10 35.24 -4.76 26.26
N ALA A 11 34.13 -4.70 25.51
CA ALA A 11 33.27 -3.54 25.25
C ALA A 11 33.77 -2.49 24.24
N ALA A 12 33.19 -2.49 23.04
CA ALA A 12 31.95 -1.75 22.74
C ALA A 12 31.75 -1.71 21.22
N PHE A 13 30.79 -2.48 20.69
CA PHE A 13 30.30 -2.25 19.34
C PHE A 13 29.49 -0.94 19.37
N VAL A 14 30.10 0.16 18.91
CA VAL A 14 29.39 1.40 18.60
C VAL A 14 28.53 1.14 17.37
N GLY A 15 27.41 0.44 17.56
CA GLY A 15 26.45 0.14 16.51
C GLY A 15 25.67 1.40 16.17
N SER A 16 26.07 2.10 15.11
CA SER A 16 25.19 3.05 14.42
C SER A 16 23.99 2.28 13.86
N MET A 17 22.91 2.18 14.65
CA MET A 17 21.60 1.74 14.19
C MET A 17 21.00 2.84 13.30
N PHE A 18 21.39 2.89 12.03
CA PHE A 18 20.52 3.44 11.00
C PHE A 18 19.32 2.49 10.87
N VAL A 19 18.25 2.80 11.58
CA VAL A 19 16.96 2.13 11.40
C VAL A 19 16.48 2.48 10.00
N LEU A 20 16.58 1.53 9.07
CA LEU A 20 15.93 1.62 7.77
C LEU A 20 14.42 1.53 7.99
N VAL A 21 13.78 2.69 8.19
CA VAL A 21 12.32 2.79 8.07
C VAL A 21 11.99 2.51 6.61
N ALA A 22 11.55 1.29 6.31
CA ALA A 22 11.01 0.97 5.00
C ALA A 22 9.82 1.90 4.74
N PRO A 23 9.75 2.56 3.57
CA PRO A 23 8.55 3.31 3.23
C PRO A 23 7.40 2.31 3.17
N ALA A 24 6.35 2.56 3.95
CA ALA A 24 5.11 1.82 3.80
C ALA A 24 4.70 1.95 2.33
N ALA A 25 4.74 0.84 1.59
CA ALA A 25 4.39 0.84 0.17
C ALA A 25 3.00 1.47 0.04
N ALA A 26 2.95 2.70 -0.45
CA ALA A 26 1.71 3.43 -0.65
C ALA A 26 1.00 2.74 -1.81
N GLN A 27 0.15 1.78 -1.46
CA GLN A 27 -0.68 1.06 -2.40
C GLN A 27 -1.51 2.09 -3.17
N ARG A 28 -1.34 2.15 -4.49
CA ARG A 28 -2.07 3.11 -5.31
C ARG A 28 -3.52 2.67 -5.40
N LEU A 29 -4.35 3.22 -4.51
CA LEU A 29 -5.78 2.99 -4.47
C LEU A 29 -6.45 3.69 -5.64
N GLN A 30 -7.26 2.93 -6.38
CA GLN A 30 -8.03 3.43 -7.52
C GLN A 30 -9.51 3.35 -7.19
N TYR A 31 -10.22 4.45 -7.42
CA TYR A 31 -11.67 4.50 -7.25
C TYR A 31 -12.33 3.46 -8.17
N CYS A 32 -13.27 2.70 -7.60
CA CYS A 32 -13.96 1.62 -8.29
C CYS A 32 -15.47 1.89 -8.41
N ALA A 33 -16.15 2.05 -7.27
CA ALA A 33 -17.59 2.13 -7.21
C ALA A 33 -18.06 2.91 -5.97
N PRO A 34 -19.25 3.55 -6.01
CA PRO A 34 -19.88 4.10 -4.82
C PRO A 34 -20.46 3.00 -3.92
N GLU A 35 -20.81 3.36 -2.68
CA GLU A 35 -21.59 2.50 -1.79
C GLU A 35 -22.87 2.00 -2.48
N THR A 36 -23.15 0.71 -2.31
CA THR A 36 -24.16 -0.13 -2.99
C THR A 36 -23.86 -0.51 -4.44
N GLY A 37 -22.76 -0.02 -5.03
CA GLY A 37 -22.31 -0.41 -6.35
C GLY A 37 -21.64 -1.79 -6.40
N TYR A 38 -21.23 -2.19 -7.60
CA TYR A 38 -20.42 -3.38 -7.83
C TYR A 38 -19.03 -2.98 -8.31
N CYS A 39 -17.98 -3.50 -7.67
CA CYS A 39 -16.60 -3.22 -8.04
C CYS A 39 -16.04 -4.40 -8.85
N GLU A 40 -15.96 -4.22 -10.16
CA GLU A 40 -15.27 -5.14 -11.06
C GLU A 40 -13.77 -4.90 -10.98
N VAL A 41 -13.01 -5.92 -10.58
CA VAL A 41 -11.55 -5.82 -10.50
C VAL A 41 -10.92 -6.51 -11.71
N PRO A 42 -9.90 -5.91 -12.35
CA PRO A 42 -9.25 -6.50 -13.52
C PRO A 42 -8.41 -7.74 -13.19
N TYR A 43 -8.12 -7.97 -11.91
CA TYR A 43 -7.38 -9.11 -11.39
C TYR A 43 -7.70 -9.26 -9.90
N PRO A 44 -7.52 -10.47 -9.31
CA PRO A 44 -7.67 -10.66 -7.88
C PRO A 44 -6.77 -9.69 -7.09
N THR A 45 -7.41 -8.79 -6.34
CA THR A 45 -6.76 -7.70 -5.63
C THR A 45 -7.49 -7.36 -4.34
N THR A 46 -6.87 -6.54 -3.50
CA THR A 46 -7.49 -6.01 -2.30
C THR A 46 -8.39 -4.83 -2.66
N VAL A 47 -9.64 -4.88 -2.24
CA VAL A 47 -10.60 -3.79 -2.30
C VAL A 47 -10.75 -3.21 -0.90
N VAL A 48 -10.70 -1.90 -0.81
CA VAL A 48 -10.85 -1.08 0.39
C VAL A 48 -12.18 -0.36 0.31
N TYR A 49 -12.97 -0.42 1.38
CA TYR A 49 -14.29 0.17 1.50
C TYR A 49 -14.32 1.13 2.69
N GLY A 50 -14.84 2.35 2.51
CA GLY A 50 -14.99 3.30 3.61
C GLY A 50 -14.84 4.76 3.21
N VAL A 51 -14.29 5.54 4.13
CA VAL A 51 -13.91 6.95 3.95
C VAL A 51 -12.48 7.15 4.46
N PRO A 52 -11.80 8.26 4.10
CA PRO A 52 -10.49 8.57 4.67
C PRO A 52 -10.54 8.55 6.21
N GLY A 53 -9.66 7.76 6.83
CA GLY A 53 -9.61 7.58 8.29
C GLY A 53 -10.49 6.45 8.86
N ALA A 54 -11.45 5.92 8.11
CA ALA A 54 -12.33 4.83 8.54
C ALA A 54 -12.65 3.89 7.38
N GLN A 55 -11.85 2.84 7.25
CA GLN A 55 -11.86 1.95 6.09
C GLN A 55 -11.60 0.49 6.48
N THR A 56 -12.16 -0.42 5.72
CA THR A 56 -12.01 -1.87 5.86
C THR A 56 -11.60 -2.46 4.52
N SER A 57 -10.87 -3.57 4.51
CA SER A 57 -10.35 -4.16 3.27
C SER A 57 -10.70 -5.64 3.17
N ARG A 58 -10.96 -6.09 1.94
CA ARG A 58 -11.21 -7.49 1.61
C ARG A 58 -10.58 -7.84 0.26
N ARG A 59 -10.22 -9.11 0.11
CA ARG A 59 -9.71 -9.62 -1.16
C ARG A 59 -10.87 -9.91 -2.10
N ALA A 60 -10.87 -9.28 -3.27
CA ALA A 60 -11.79 -9.58 -4.35
C ALA A 60 -11.23 -10.69 -5.24
N GLY A 61 -12.13 -11.55 -5.72
CA GLY A 61 -11.83 -12.56 -6.74
C GLY A 61 -11.83 -11.95 -8.15
N PRO A 62 -11.68 -12.78 -9.20
CA PRO A 62 -11.73 -12.33 -10.59
C PRO A 62 -13.10 -11.76 -10.98
N ASP A 63 -14.18 -12.19 -10.32
CA ASP A 63 -15.54 -11.73 -10.63
C ASP A 63 -15.83 -10.33 -10.08
N GLY A 64 -14.98 -9.80 -9.19
CA GLY A 64 -15.24 -8.54 -8.48
C GLY A 64 -15.80 -8.74 -7.07
N ILE A 65 -16.33 -7.66 -6.50
CA ILE A 65 -16.93 -7.67 -5.16
C ILE A 65 -18.03 -6.61 -5.02
N PRO A 66 -19.17 -6.91 -4.37
CA PRO A 66 -20.20 -5.92 -4.06
C PRO A 66 -19.69 -4.87 -3.06
N CYS A 67 -19.84 -3.59 -3.38
CA CYS A 67 -19.39 -2.48 -2.55
C CYS A 67 -20.44 -2.07 -1.51
N ASN A 68 -20.64 -2.88 -0.46
CA ASN A 68 -21.67 -2.61 0.54
C ASN A 68 -21.33 -3.11 1.95
N ASN A 69 -22.11 -2.63 2.93
CA ASN A 69 -21.97 -2.98 4.34
C ASN A 69 -22.16 -4.48 4.62
N ARG A 70 -22.89 -5.23 3.79
CA ARG A 70 -23.08 -6.68 4.00
C ARG A 70 -21.79 -7.46 3.75
N VAL A 71 -21.02 -7.03 2.75
CA VAL A 71 -19.75 -7.66 2.42
C VAL A 71 -18.65 -7.17 3.34
N PHE A 72 -18.54 -5.86 3.55
CA PHE A 72 -17.38 -5.26 4.22
C PHE A 72 -17.58 -4.97 5.71
N GLY A 73 -18.82 -4.94 6.20
CA GLY A 73 -19.19 -4.28 7.45
C GLY A 73 -19.37 -2.77 7.24
N ASP A 74 -19.74 -2.05 8.31
CA ASP A 74 -19.84 -0.58 8.27
C ASP A 74 -18.69 0.06 9.06
N PRO A 75 -17.59 0.48 8.39
CA PRO A 75 -16.48 1.16 9.06
C PRO A 75 -16.79 2.62 9.42
N ALA A 76 -17.81 3.23 8.82
CA ALA A 76 -18.13 4.65 9.00
C ALA A 76 -19.66 4.87 8.93
N PRO A 77 -20.38 4.68 10.04
CA PRO A 77 -21.82 4.88 10.11
C PRO A 77 -22.22 6.33 9.82
N GLY A 78 -23.23 6.53 8.97
CA GLY A 78 -23.73 7.86 8.59
C GLY A 78 -22.89 8.60 7.54
N ALA A 79 -21.73 8.07 7.15
CA ALA A 79 -20.93 8.60 6.05
C ALA A 79 -21.19 7.85 4.75
N LYS A 80 -21.21 8.58 3.63
CA LYS A 80 -21.23 7.98 2.29
C LYS A 80 -19.89 7.32 2.00
N LYS A 81 -19.89 6.00 1.86
CA LYS A 81 -18.67 5.22 1.61
C LYS A 81 -18.45 5.01 0.12
N ALA A 82 -17.25 4.60 -0.24
CA ALA A 82 -16.95 4.11 -1.59
C ALA A 82 -15.96 2.95 -1.52
N CYS A 83 -15.79 2.28 -2.66
CA CYS A 83 -14.78 1.25 -2.84
C CYS A 83 -13.63 1.75 -3.70
N TRP A 84 -12.43 1.37 -3.29
CA TRP A 84 -11.19 1.52 -4.04
C TRP A 84 -10.50 0.16 -4.13
N PHE A 85 -9.79 -0.11 -5.21
CA PHE A 85 -8.96 -1.31 -5.29
C PHE A 85 -7.49 -0.94 -5.35
N VAL A 86 -6.65 -1.81 -4.79
CA VAL A 86 -5.21 -1.67 -4.86
C VAL A 86 -4.77 -1.97 -6.29
N ARG A 87 -4.30 -0.94 -6.99
CA ARG A 87 -3.56 -1.17 -8.24
C ARG A 87 -2.23 -1.79 -7.87
N ARG A 88 -1.85 -2.86 -8.57
CA ARG A 88 -0.47 -3.36 -8.51
C ARG A 88 0.44 -2.19 -8.87
N GLY A 89 1.25 -1.76 -7.89
CA GLY A 89 2.36 -0.88 -8.16
C GLY A 89 3.31 -1.64 -9.06
N TYR A 90 3.45 -1.21 -10.30
CA TYR A 90 4.78 -1.19 -10.88
C TYR A 90 5.43 0.03 -10.27
N ASP A 91 6.58 -0.17 -9.64
CA ASP A 91 7.47 0.86 -9.09
C ASP A 91 8.07 1.66 -10.26
N GLY A 92 7.21 2.26 -11.08
CA GLY A 92 7.60 2.98 -12.27
C GLY A 92 7.83 4.43 -11.89
N TYR A 93 9.09 4.79 -11.68
CA TYR A 93 9.59 6.14 -11.92
C TYR A 93 8.78 6.78 -13.05
N ASP A 94 8.08 7.87 -12.75
CA ASP A 94 7.24 8.59 -13.71
C ASP A 94 8.09 8.96 -14.94
N GLY A 95 7.92 8.19 -16.00
CA GLY A 95 8.55 8.43 -17.28
C GLY A 95 8.11 9.80 -17.79
N TYR A 96 9.10 10.63 -18.12
CA TYR A 96 8.96 11.92 -18.79
C TYR A 96 7.74 11.94 -19.72
N ASP A 97 6.89 12.94 -19.49
CA ASP A 97 5.85 13.45 -20.38
C ASP A 97 6.15 13.11 -21.85
N ARG A 98 5.37 12.21 -22.48
CA ARG A 98 5.43 12.01 -23.93
C ARG A 98 4.67 13.17 -24.58
N PRO A 99 5.31 14.08 -25.34
CA PRO A 99 4.56 14.91 -26.26
C PRO A 99 3.96 14.01 -27.35
N ARG A 100 2.65 14.19 -27.50
CA ARG A 100 1.73 13.55 -28.44
C ARG A 100 2.38 13.29 -29.80
N ARG A 101 2.31 12.04 -30.26
CA ARG A 101 2.62 11.66 -31.65
C ARG A 101 1.81 12.53 -32.60
N ARG A 102 2.47 13.44 -33.33
CA ARG A 102 1.93 13.96 -34.59
C ARG A 102 2.15 12.89 -35.66
N TYR A 103 1.04 12.48 -36.25
CA TYR A 103 0.99 11.82 -37.54
C TYR A 103 1.72 12.67 -38.59
N TYR A 104 2.47 12.00 -39.46
CA TYR A 104 2.70 12.42 -40.85
C TYR A 104 2.63 11.18 -41.72
#